data_AF-A0A960D111-F1
#
_entry.id   AF-A0A960D111-F1
#
_cell.length_a   1.000
_cell.length_b   1.000
_cell.length_c   1.000
_cell.angle_alpha   90.00
_cell.angle_beta   90.00
_cell.angle_gamma   90.00
#
_symmetry.space_group_name_H-M   'P 1'
#
loop_
_entity.id
_entity.type
_entity.pdbx_description
1 polymer ?
#
loop_
_entity_poly.entity_id
_entity_poly.type
_entity_poly.pdbx_seq_one_letter_code
_entity_poly.pdbx_strand_id
1 'polypeptide(L)'
;AILFLGSRVGLFESKRPPRSRFWRRVGVAVVRWPAPILVASLFIVLIGVVAIPGYKPAYNDRYYLPTSAPTNVGFAAADRHFSQARMNPDILMVEADHDMRNPADMLVLNAVARNVMHTDGIAMVQNITRPLGIPIQHSSIPFQTSVQGQTSNMNLPFQRDQLANQLKTVDAMNVSIDILERQYQLSLQQTQLTVDSAAKSQDLLEATREVRDNIANVDDQFRPIRNYFYWEPH
;
A
#
# COMPACT_ATOMS: atom_id res chain seq x y z
N ALA A 1 34.42 -62.42 51.86
CA ALA A 1 35.08 -63.50 52.62
C ALA A 1 36.23 -63.00 53.51
N ILE A 2 37.22 -62.27 52.98
CA ILE A 2 38.40 -61.80 53.74
C ILE A 2 38.04 -60.83 54.89
N LEU A 3 37.08 -59.91 54.68
CA LEU A 3 36.59 -59.00 55.72
C LEU A 3 35.95 -59.73 56.92
N PHE A 4 35.23 -60.83 56.68
CA PHE A 4 34.55 -61.61 57.72
C PHE A 4 35.54 -62.46 58.54
N LEU A 5 36.56 -63.02 57.87
CA LEU A 5 37.65 -63.73 58.54
C LEU A 5 38.50 -62.78 59.40
N GLY A 6 38.81 -61.58 58.90
CA GLY A 6 39.59 -60.61 59.65
C GLY A 6 38.83 -59.91 60.79
N SER A 7 37.49 -59.81 60.73
CA SER A 7 36.69 -59.32 61.86
C SER A 7 36.65 -60.34 63.00
N ARG A 8 36.65 -61.66 62.70
CA ARG A 8 36.62 -62.74 63.71
C ARG A 8 37.92 -62.85 64.53
N VAL A 9 39.03 -62.36 64.00
CA VAL A 9 40.35 -62.30 64.67
C VAL A 9 40.57 -60.92 65.34
N GLY A 10 39.55 -60.05 65.38
CA GLY A 10 39.59 -58.75 66.05
C GLY A 10 40.52 -57.71 65.41
N LEU A 11 41.00 -57.99 64.18
CA LEU A 11 41.97 -57.14 63.46
C LEU A 11 41.32 -55.92 62.79
N PHE A 12 40.03 -56.03 62.42
CA PHE A 12 39.29 -54.98 61.74
C PHE A 12 38.13 -54.37 62.54
N GLU A 13 38.02 -54.70 63.83
CA GLU A 13 37.09 -54.00 64.73
C GLU A 13 37.66 -52.64 65.13
N SER A 14 36.84 -51.59 65.04
CA SER A 14 37.21 -50.24 65.46
C SER A 14 37.54 -50.24 66.97
N LYS A 15 38.83 -50.14 67.31
CA LYS A 15 39.32 -50.10 68.71
C LYS A 15 38.96 -48.82 69.47
N ARG A 16 38.28 -47.86 68.83
CA ARG A 16 37.83 -46.62 69.46
C ARG A 16 36.36 -46.79 69.86
N PRO A 17 35.98 -46.51 71.13
CA PRO A 17 34.58 -46.53 71.50
C PRO A 17 33.83 -45.59 70.57
N PRO A 18 32.72 -46.01 69.95
CA PRO A 18 31.99 -45.17 69.03
C PRO A 18 31.66 -43.85 69.74
N ARG A 19 32.11 -42.73 69.18
CA ARG A 19 31.78 -41.37 69.66
C ARG A 19 30.30 -41.03 69.35
N SER A 20 29.40 -41.98 69.52
CA SER A 20 27.96 -41.87 69.25
C SER A 20 27.17 -41.41 70.48
N ARG A 21 27.82 -40.92 71.55
CA ARG A 21 27.13 -40.42 72.76
C ARG A 21 26.05 -39.38 72.45
N PHE A 22 26.21 -38.62 71.36
CA PHE A 22 25.19 -37.71 70.85
C PHE A 22 24.01 -38.48 70.24
N TRP A 23 24.26 -39.32 69.23
CA TRP A 23 23.25 -40.14 68.57
C TRP A 23 22.50 -41.09 69.51
N ARG A 24 23.18 -41.65 70.52
CA ARG A 24 22.55 -42.47 71.56
C ARG A 24 21.59 -41.65 72.43
N ARG A 25 21.94 -40.40 72.75
CA ARG A 25 21.04 -39.49 73.49
C ARG A 25 19.83 -39.10 72.65
N VAL A 26 20.02 -38.83 71.37
CA VAL A 26 18.93 -38.55 70.42
C VAL A 26 18.00 -39.77 70.31
N GLY A 27 18.55 -40.97 70.11
CA GLY A 27 17.76 -42.20 70.03
C GLY A 27 16.98 -42.50 71.32
N VAL A 28 17.61 -42.34 72.48
CA VAL A 28 16.93 -42.53 73.78
C VAL A 28 15.82 -41.48 73.98
N ALA A 29 16.02 -40.23 73.57
CA ALA A 29 14.99 -39.20 73.63
C ALA A 29 13.79 -39.56 72.73
N VAL A 30 14.04 -39.98 71.49
CA VAL A 30 13.01 -40.40 70.52
C VAL A 30 12.17 -41.57 71.05
N VAL A 31 12.81 -42.60 71.60
CA VAL A 31 12.10 -43.79 72.13
C VAL A 31 11.35 -43.46 73.42
N ARG A 32 11.90 -42.58 74.27
CA ARG A 32 11.29 -42.23 75.56
C ARG A 32 10.13 -41.24 75.43
N TRP A 33 10.13 -40.38 74.40
CA TRP A 33 9.10 -39.36 74.16
C TRP A 33 8.71 -39.28 72.67
N PRO A 34 8.04 -40.30 72.12
CA PRO A 34 7.76 -40.37 70.68
C PRO A 34 6.81 -39.27 70.20
N ALA A 35 5.72 -38.99 70.94
CA ALA A 35 4.71 -38.02 70.51
C ALA A 35 5.20 -36.56 70.50
N PRO A 36 5.87 -36.02 71.53
CA PRO A 36 6.38 -34.65 71.49
C PRO A 36 7.43 -34.43 70.41
N ILE A 37 8.28 -35.43 70.17
CA ILE A 37 9.33 -35.36 69.13
C ILE A 37 8.71 -35.39 67.74
N LEU A 38 7.65 -36.19 67.53
CA LEU A 38 6.88 -36.17 66.29
C LEU A 38 6.28 -34.78 66.06
N VAL A 39 5.61 -34.19 67.04
CA VAL A 39 5.02 -32.84 66.93
C VAL A 39 6.09 -31.79 66.62
N ALA A 40 7.22 -31.80 67.32
CA ALA A 40 8.32 -30.86 67.08
C ALA A 40 8.92 -31.01 65.68
N SER A 41 9.16 -32.26 65.23
CA SER A 41 9.67 -32.52 63.89
C SER A 41 8.68 -32.12 62.80
N LEU A 42 7.39 -32.38 63.01
CA LEU A 42 6.32 -31.99 62.09
C LEU A 42 6.21 -30.47 61.99
N PHE A 43 6.31 -29.76 63.12
CA PHE A 43 6.31 -28.31 63.15
C PHE A 43 7.47 -27.71 62.33
N ILE A 44 8.68 -28.26 62.47
CA ILE A 44 9.85 -27.84 61.68
C ILE A 44 9.62 -28.11 60.18
N VAL A 45 9.06 -29.26 59.82
CA VAL A 45 8.74 -29.58 58.42
C VAL A 45 7.69 -28.62 57.86
N LEU A 46 6.63 -28.32 58.61
CA LEU A 46 5.57 -27.41 58.20
C LEU A 46 6.10 -25.99 57.96
N ILE A 47 7.03 -25.50 58.79
CA ILE A 47 7.73 -24.23 58.54
C ILE A 47 8.46 -24.26 57.20
N GLY A 48 9.13 -25.37 56.86
CA GLY A 48 9.77 -25.53 55.55
C GLY A 48 8.79 -25.57 54.38
N VAL A 49 7.61 -26.18 54.58
CA VAL A 49 6.55 -26.27 53.56
C VAL A 49 5.93 -24.91 53.24
N VAL A 50 5.89 -23.97 54.19
CA VAL A 50 5.39 -22.61 53.95
C VAL A 50 6.13 -21.90 52.81
N ALA A 51 7.40 -22.25 52.55
CA ALA A 51 8.18 -21.68 51.45
C ALA A 51 7.84 -22.26 50.07
N ILE A 52 7.17 -23.42 49.99
CA ILE A 52 6.92 -24.14 48.73
C ILE A 52 5.94 -23.41 47.81
N PRO A 53 4.80 -22.86 48.27
CA PRO A 53 3.88 -22.13 47.40
C PRO A 53 4.50 -20.90 46.71
N GLY A 54 5.54 -20.31 47.31
CA GLY A 54 6.28 -19.19 46.73
C GLY A 54 7.38 -19.60 45.75
N TYR A 55 7.65 -20.89 45.58
CA TYR A 55 8.70 -21.38 44.71
C TYR A 55 8.33 -21.14 43.23
N LYS A 56 9.11 -20.28 42.56
CA LYS A 56 9.01 -20.04 41.13
C LYS A 56 10.22 -20.65 40.44
N PRO A 57 10.08 -21.77 39.72
CA PRO A 57 11.19 -22.33 38.95
C PRO A 57 11.58 -21.34 37.85
N ALA A 58 12.87 -21.00 37.80
CA ALA A 58 13.42 -20.15 36.75
C ALA A 58 14.15 -21.05 35.74
N TYR A 59 13.76 -20.97 34.47
CA TYR A 59 14.36 -21.75 33.38
C TYR A 59 15.39 -20.95 32.57
N ASN A 60 15.80 -19.78 33.08
CA ASN A 60 16.77 -18.94 32.40
C ASN A 60 18.17 -19.21 32.93
N ASP A 61 18.97 -19.91 32.13
CA ASP A 61 20.35 -20.30 32.43
C ASP A 61 21.25 -19.10 32.77
N ARG A 62 20.93 -17.89 32.31
CA ARG A 62 21.68 -16.66 32.62
C ARG A 62 21.76 -16.39 34.13
N TYR A 63 20.75 -16.78 34.90
CA TYR A 63 20.73 -16.57 36.36
C TYR A 63 21.62 -17.54 37.13
N TYR A 64 21.97 -18.67 36.52
CA TYR A 64 22.85 -19.68 37.11
C TYR A 64 24.32 -19.47 36.73
N LEU A 65 24.59 -18.55 35.80
CA LEU A 65 25.92 -18.13 35.40
C LEU A 65 26.40 -16.91 36.21
N PRO A 66 27.69 -16.82 36.57
CA PRO A 66 28.23 -15.63 37.20
C PRO A 66 28.07 -14.41 36.28
N THR A 67 27.94 -13.21 36.85
CA THR A 67 27.77 -11.97 36.09
C THR A 67 28.99 -11.65 35.20
N SER A 68 30.17 -12.18 35.54
CA SER A 68 31.40 -12.07 34.76
C SER A 68 31.50 -13.04 33.59
N ALA A 69 30.56 -13.98 33.43
CA ALA A 69 30.57 -14.91 32.31
C ALA A 69 30.47 -14.15 30.97
N PRO A 70 31.27 -14.50 29.94
CA PRO A 70 31.24 -13.83 28.64
C PRO A 70 29.83 -13.73 28.04
N THR A 71 29.01 -14.77 28.22
CA THR A 71 27.60 -14.80 27.81
C THR A 71 26.80 -13.67 28.47
N ASN A 72 26.89 -13.53 29.81
CA ASN A 72 26.15 -12.51 30.55
C ASN A 72 26.59 -11.09 30.19
N VAL A 73 27.89 -10.88 29.98
CA VAL A 73 28.44 -9.59 29.50
C VAL A 73 27.93 -9.27 28.09
N GLY A 74 27.94 -10.25 27.19
CA GLY A 74 27.45 -10.08 25.81
C GLY A 74 25.96 -9.73 25.77
N PHE A 75 25.13 -10.44 26.53
CA PHE A 75 23.71 -10.10 26.63
C PHE A 75 23.49 -8.73 27.30
N ALA A 76 24.25 -8.37 28.35
CA ALA A 76 24.11 -7.06 28.99
C ALA A 76 24.47 -5.89 28.05
N ALA A 77 25.38 -6.11 27.10
CA ALA A 77 25.68 -5.14 26.05
C ALA A 77 24.55 -5.07 25.00
N ALA A 78 24.03 -6.22 24.57
CA ALA A 78 22.95 -6.31 23.58
C ALA A 78 21.60 -5.78 24.10
N ASP A 79 21.30 -5.98 25.38
CA ASP A 79 20.10 -5.48 26.08
C ASP A 79 19.96 -3.94 26.01
N ARG A 80 21.05 -3.21 25.73
CA ARG A 80 21.04 -1.74 25.56
C ARG A 80 20.41 -1.31 24.23
N HIS A 81 20.42 -2.18 23.22
CA HIS A 81 20.03 -1.82 21.85
C HIS A 81 18.91 -2.71 21.30
N PHE A 82 18.77 -3.94 21.82
CA PHE A 82 17.80 -4.91 21.37
C PHE A 82 16.87 -5.29 22.53
N SER A 83 15.59 -5.45 22.23
CA SER A 83 14.64 -6.03 23.17
C SER A 83 14.94 -7.53 23.36
N GLN A 84 14.67 -8.08 24.54
CA GLN A 84 14.87 -9.51 24.82
C GLN A 84 14.19 -10.41 23.77
N ALA A 85 13.00 -10.03 23.29
CA ALA A 85 12.26 -10.76 22.25
C ALA A 85 12.99 -10.81 20.89
N ARG A 86 13.85 -9.84 20.59
CA ARG A 86 14.70 -9.88 19.38
C ARG A 86 15.93 -10.75 19.55
N MET A 87 16.36 -11.00 20.79
CA MET A 87 17.51 -11.84 21.09
C MET A 87 17.18 -13.33 21.14
N ASN A 88 15.90 -13.67 21.36
CA ASN A 88 15.42 -15.05 21.36
C ASN A 88 14.10 -15.12 20.55
N PRO A 89 14.19 -15.13 19.20
CA PRO A 89 13.02 -15.16 18.35
C PRO A 89 12.42 -16.55 18.26
N ASP A 90 11.09 -16.63 18.23
CA ASP A 90 10.39 -17.84 17.81
C ASP A 90 10.44 -17.99 16.29
N ILE A 91 10.82 -19.17 15.82
CA ILE A 91 10.97 -19.45 14.38
C ILE A 91 9.82 -20.35 13.93
N LEU A 92 9.02 -19.84 12.99
CA LEU A 92 7.99 -20.62 12.28
C LEU A 92 8.51 -21.01 10.90
N MET A 93 8.69 -22.30 10.67
CA MET A 93 9.05 -22.83 9.36
C MET A 93 7.78 -23.11 8.54
N VAL A 94 7.74 -22.61 7.30
CA VAL A 94 6.68 -22.90 6.33
C VAL A 94 7.27 -23.76 5.22
N GLU A 95 6.71 -24.95 5.03
CA GLU A 95 7.12 -25.91 4.00
C GLU A 95 6.00 -26.08 2.97
N ALA A 96 6.37 -26.14 1.70
CA ALA A 96 5.47 -26.33 0.57
C ALA A 96 6.08 -27.34 -0.43
N ASP A 97 5.24 -27.97 -1.23
CA ASP A 97 5.62 -28.94 -2.27
C ASP A 97 6.14 -28.28 -3.57
N HIS A 98 6.23 -26.95 -3.59
CA HIS A 98 6.68 -26.15 -4.73
C HIS A 98 7.46 -24.91 -4.29
N ASP A 99 8.10 -24.25 -5.27
CA ASP A 99 8.84 -23.01 -5.03
C ASP A 99 7.89 -21.82 -4.80
N MET A 100 7.89 -21.31 -3.57
CA MET A 100 7.04 -20.20 -3.13
C MET A 100 7.55 -18.81 -3.57
N ARG A 101 8.63 -18.70 -4.35
CA ARG A 101 9.19 -17.41 -4.81
C ARG A 101 8.42 -16.79 -5.98
N ASN A 102 7.09 -16.80 -5.90
CA ASN A 102 6.21 -16.22 -6.91
C ASN A 102 5.15 -15.29 -6.27
N PRO A 103 4.51 -14.40 -7.06
CA PRO A 103 3.57 -13.43 -6.51
C PRO A 103 2.35 -14.03 -5.78
N ALA A 104 1.85 -15.18 -6.22
CA ALA A 104 0.69 -15.83 -5.60
C ALA A 104 1.04 -16.32 -4.19
N ASP A 105 2.17 -16.99 -4.03
CA ASP A 105 2.61 -17.51 -2.74
C ASP A 105 3.08 -16.41 -1.78
N MET A 106 3.58 -15.29 -2.29
CA MET A 106 3.82 -14.10 -1.46
C MET A 106 2.54 -13.58 -0.80
N LEU A 107 1.38 -13.67 -1.46
CA LEU A 107 0.10 -13.31 -0.85
C LEU A 107 -0.29 -14.28 0.26
N VAL A 108 -0.04 -15.58 0.07
CA VAL A 108 -0.27 -16.63 1.07
C VAL A 108 0.64 -16.40 2.29
N LEU A 109 1.94 -16.19 2.09
CA LEU A 109 2.91 -15.91 3.17
C LEU A 109 2.57 -14.62 3.94
N ASN A 110 2.08 -13.59 3.26
CA ASN A 110 1.61 -12.37 3.93
C ASN A 110 0.32 -12.63 4.74
N ALA A 111 -0.58 -13.50 4.27
CA ALA A 111 -1.77 -13.89 5.02
C ALA A 111 -1.41 -14.70 6.28
N VAL A 112 -0.47 -15.64 6.17
CA VAL A 112 0.08 -16.38 7.32
C VAL A 112 0.65 -15.41 8.36
N ALA A 113 1.53 -14.48 7.94
CA ALA A 113 2.09 -13.49 8.86
C ALA A 113 1.04 -12.59 9.50
N ARG A 114 -0.01 -12.18 8.77
CA ARG A 114 -1.14 -11.45 9.38
C ARG A 114 -1.83 -12.26 10.44
N ASN A 115 -2.10 -13.55 10.21
CA ASN A 115 -2.78 -14.39 11.20
C ASN A 115 -1.92 -14.59 12.44
N VAL A 116 -0.62 -14.84 12.27
CA VAL A 116 0.32 -14.96 13.40
C VAL A 116 0.34 -13.67 14.23
N MET A 117 0.42 -12.50 13.60
CA MET A 117 0.40 -11.20 14.29
C MET A 117 -0.85 -10.94 15.15
N HIS A 118 -1.98 -11.63 14.91
CA HIS A 118 -3.19 -11.47 15.75
C HIS A 118 -3.15 -12.34 17.02
N THR A 119 -2.12 -13.16 17.21
CA THR A 119 -1.97 -13.97 18.41
C THR A 119 -1.50 -13.11 19.57
N ASP A 120 -2.13 -13.26 20.73
CA ASP A 120 -1.75 -12.54 21.94
C ASP A 120 -0.27 -12.79 22.30
N GLY A 121 0.47 -11.72 22.56
CA GLY A 121 1.90 -11.78 22.91
C GLY A 121 2.86 -11.62 21.73
N ILE A 122 2.38 -11.58 20.48
CA ILE A 122 3.23 -11.37 19.30
C ILE A 122 3.33 -9.87 18.97
N ALA A 123 4.52 -9.29 19.20
CA ALA A 123 4.78 -7.89 18.89
C ALA A 123 5.12 -7.65 17.41
N MET A 124 5.73 -8.63 16.74
CA MET A 124 6.33 -8.46 15.43
C MET A 124 6.53 -9.80 14.73
N VAL A 125 6.32 -9.85 13.41
CA VAL A 125 6.60 -11.03 12.56
C VAL A 125 7.48 -10.62 11.41
N GLN A 126 8.72 -11.09 11.43
CA GLN A 126 9.69 -10.85 10.37
C GLN A 126 9.64 -11.97 9.34
N ASN A 127 9.33 -11.66 8.08
CA ASN A 127 9.34 -12.61 6.98
C ASN A 127 9.71 -11.93 5.65
N ILE A 128 9.73 -12.67 4.54
CA ILE A 128 10.09 -12.13 3.23
C ILE A 128 9.16 -10.99 2.76
N THR A 129 7.88 -11.02 3.15
CA THR A 129 6.90 -9.96 2.85
C THR A 129 6.96 -8.78 3.83
N ARG A 130 7.70 -8.90 4.93
CA ARG A 130 7.83 -7.96 6.05
C ARG A 130 9.25 -8.03 6.65
N PRO A 131 10.29 -7.61 5.91
CA PRO A 131 11.68 -7.75 6.33
C PRO A 131 12.01 -6.93 7.59
N LEU A 132 11.24 -5.89 7.88
CA LEU A 132 11.39 -5.05 9.08
C LEU A 132 10.50 -5.50 10.25
N GLY A 133 9.71 -6.56 10.06
CA GLY A 133 8.79 -7.11 11.07
C GLY A 133 7.50 -6.31 11.31
N ILE A 134 7.54 -5.00 11.07
CA ILE A 134 6.36 -4.17 10.80
C ILE A 134 6.04 -4.24 9.30
N PRO A 135 4.76 -4.09 8.88
CA PRO A 135 4.43 -3.95 7.46
C PRO A 135 5.30 -2.85 6.86
N ILE A 136 5.95 -3.10 5.72
CA ILE A 136 6.81 -2.08 5.08
C ILE A 136 5.93 -0.86 4.82
N GLN A 137 6.27 0.27 5.46
CA GLN A 137 5.62 1.53 5.13
C GLN A 137 5.82 1.74 3.63
N HIS A 138 4.70 1.95 2.92
CA HIS A 138 4.63 2.11 1.46
C HIS A 138 4.52 0.86 0.58
N SER A 139 4.47 -0.38 1.11
CA SER A 139 4.25 -1.60 0.29
C SER A 139 2.94 -2.35 0.57
N SER A 140 2.09 -1.84 1.45
CA SER A 140 0.80 -2.50 1.73
C SER A 140 -0.15 -2.29 0.54
N ILE A 141 -0.89 -3.34 0.14
CA ILE A 141 -1.91 -3.25 -0.92
C ILE A 141 -2.86 -2.05 -0.68
N PRO A 142 -3.36 -1.80 0.55
CA PRO A 142 -4.19 -0.62 0.81
C PRO A 142 -3.48 0.72 0.55
N PHE A 143 -2.17 0.81 0.80
CA PHE A 143 -1.39 2.02 0.49
C PHE A 143 -1.12 2.16 -1.01
N GLN A 144 -0.82 1.07 -1.73
CA GLN A 144 -0.70 1.12 -3.19
C GLN A 144 -2.03 1.52 -3.85
N THR A 145 -3.16 1.01 -3.32
CA THR A 145 -4.50 1.43 -3.74
C THR A 145 -4.78 2.90 -3.38
N SER A 146 -4.35 3.37 -2.20
CA SER A 146 -4.56 4.78 -1.81
C SER A 146 -3.68 5.75 -2.59
N VAL A 147 -2.46 5.37 -2.95
CA VAL A 147 -1.57 6.16 -3.83
C VAL A 147 -2.11 6.22 -5.25
N GLN A 148 -2.62 5.11 -5.82
CA GLN A 148 -3.33 5.15 -7.10
C GLN A 148 -4.53 6.11 -7.06
N GLY A 149 -5.34 6.06 -6.00
CA GLY A 149 -6.46 6.98 -5.80
C GLY A 149 -6.02 8.44 -5.65
N GLN A 150 -4.88 8.70 -5.00
CA GLN A 150 -4.31 10.05 -4.88
C GLN A 150 -3.81 10.60 -6.22
N THR A 151 -3.13 9.79 -7.05
CA THR A 151 -2.70 10.23 -8.39
C THR A 151 -3.90 10.60 -9.28
N SER A 152 -4.98 9.83 -9.21
CA SER A 152 -6.23 10.16 -9.92
C SER A 152 -6.87 11.45 -9.40
N ASN A 153 -6.89 11.67 -8.08
CA ASN A 153 -7.43 12.91 -7.49
C ASN A 153 -6.57 14.15 -7.80
N MET A 154 -5.24 14.02 -7.83
CA MET A 154 -4.34 15.12 -8.22
C MET A 154 -4.49 15.51 -9.70
N ASN A 155 -4.82 14.56 -10.57
CA ASN A 155 -5.07 14.82 -11.99
C ASN A 155 -6.52 15.27 -12.28
N LEU A 156 -7.41 15.28 -11.29
CA LEU A 156 -8.81 15.64 -11.48
C LEU A 156 -8.99 17.13 -11.86
N PRO A 157 -8.31 18.11 -11.22
CA PRO A 157 -8.36 19.51 -11.65
C PRO A 157 -7.88 19.70 -13.09
N PHE A 158 -6.77 19.05 -13.47
CA PHE A 158 -6.24 19.11 -14.84
C PHE A 158 -7.23 18.56 -15.88
N GLN A 159 -7.89 17.43 -15.59
CA GLN A 159 -8.94 16.89 -16.47
C GLN A 159 -10.15 17.83 -16.58
N ARG A 160 -10.56 18.49 -15.48
CA ARG A 160 -11.64 19.48 -15.50
C ARG A 160 -11.25 20.73 -16.31
N ASP A 161 -10.02 21.19 -16.20
CA ASP A 161 -9.51 22.32 -16.98
C ASP A 161 -9.43 21.98 -18.47
N GLN A 162 -9.04 20.74 -18.81
CA GLN A 162 -9.02 20.26 -20.19
C GLN A 162 -10.43 20.18 -20.79
N LEU A 163 -11.42 19.69 -20.02
CA LEU A 163 -12.83 19.69 -20.43
C LEU A 163 -13.37 21.11 -20.60
N ALA A 164 -13.03 22.04 -19.69
CA ALA A 164 -13.42 23.44 -19.81
C ALA A 164 -12.81 24.11 -21.05
N ASN A 165 -11.57 23.76 -21.42
CA ASN A 165 -10.97 24.22 -22.66
C ASN A 165 -11.63 23.61 -23.90
N GLN A 166 -12.02 22.33 -23.87
CA GLN A 166 -12.80 21.73 -24.96
C GLN A 166 -14.14 22.44 -25.16
N LEU A 167 -14.84 22.81 -24.08
CA LEU A 167 -16.07 23.60 -24.17
C LEU A 167 -15.83 24.95 -24.87
N LYS A 168 -14.75 25.66 -24.53
CA LYS A 168 -14.38 26.90 -25.23
C LYS A 168 -14.10 26.67 -26.72
N THR A 169 -13.47 25.55 -27.08
CA THR A 169 -13.25 25.18 -28.48
C THR A 169 -14.57 24.91 -29.21
N VAL A 170 -15.51 24.23 -28.56
CA VAL A 170 -16.86 24.00 -29.12
C VAL A 170 -17.60 25.32 -29.32
N ASP A 171 -17.54 26.25 -28.36
CA ASP A 171 -18.14 27.58 -28.49
C ASP A 171 -17.53 28.36 -29.67
N ALA A 172 -16.21 28.29 -29.84
CA ALA A 172 -15.53 28.91 -30.98
C ALA A 172 -15.92 28.26 -32.32
N MET A 173 -16.12 26.95 -32.36
CA MET A 173 -16.63 26.25 -33.55
C MET A 173 -18.06 26.69 -33.88
N ASN A 174 -18.94 26.86 -32.88
CA ASN A 174 -20.29 27.37 -33.10
C ASN A 174 -20.26 28.78 -33.71
N VAL A 175 -19.41 29.68 -33.21
CA VAL A 175 -19.23 31.01 -33.82
C VAL A 175 -18.75 30.92 -35.27
N SER A 176 -17.81 30.00 -35.55
CA SER A 176 -17.35 29.78 -36.92
C SER A 176 -18.45 29.27 -37.84
N ILE A 177 -19.32 28.37 -37.36
CA ILE A 177 -20.48 27.87 -38.10
C ILE A 177 -21.43 29.02 -38.41
N ASP A 178 -21.74 29.86 -37.42
CA ASP A 178 -22.59 31.05 -37.56
C ASP A 178 -22.05 32.02 -38.64
N ILE A 179 -20.73 32.22 -38.69
CA ILE A 179 -20.06 33.04 -39.71
C ILE A 179 -20.17 32.38 -41.08
N LEU A 180 -19.94 31.07 -41.19
CA LEU A 180 -20.03 30.34 -42.46
C LEU A 180 -21.47 30.34 -43.00
N GLU A 181 -22.48 30.22 -42.15
CA GLU A 181 -23.89 30.34 -42.53
C GLU A 181 -24.20 31.73 -43.07
N ARG A 182 -23.73 32.79 -42.41
CA ARG A 182 -23.89 34.18 -42.91
C ARG A 182 -23.18 34.38 -44.24
N GLN A 183 -21.96 33.85 -44.39
CA GLN A 183 -21.20 33.94 -45.64
C GLN A 183 -21.90 33.17 -46.77
N TYR A 184 -22.47 32.01 -46.47
CA TYR A 184 -23.25 31.23 -47.42
C TYR A 184 -24.51 32.00 -47.87
N GLN A 185 -25.25 32.59 -46.93
CA GLN A 185 -26.41 33.44 -47.25
C GLN A 185 -26.02 34.67 -48.09
N LEU A 186 -24.91 35.32 -47.78
CA LEU A 186 -24.39 36.44 -48.58
C LEU A 186 -23.99 35.99 -49.99
N SER A 187 -23.37 34.82 -50.13
CA SER A 187 -23.04 34.27 -51.45
C SER A 187 -24.29 33.99 -52.27
N LEU A 188 -25.35 33.44 -51.66
CA LEU A 188 -26.63 33.22 -52.34
C LEU A 188 -27.25 34.54 -52.80
N GLN A 189 -27.24 35.58 -51.95
CA GLN A 189 -27.71 36.92 -52.32
C GLN A 189 -26.89 37.52 -53.47
N GLN A 190 -25.56 37.36 -53.44
CA GLN A 190 -24.68 37.84 -54.50
C GLN A 190 -24.96 37.12 -55.83
N THR A 191 -25.18 35.80 -55.80
CA THR A 191 -25.60 35.03 -56.98
C THR A 191 -26.93 35.54 -57.51
N GLN A 192 -27.94 35.75 -56.64
CA GLN A 192 -29.23 36.29 -57.05
C GLN A 192 -29.09 37.68 -57.69
N LEU A 193 -28.34 38.58 -57.06
CA LEU A 193 -28.09 39.92 -57.59
C LEU A 193 -27.34 39.88 -58.94
N THR A 194 -26.45 38.92 -59.14
CA THR A 194 -25.72 38.75 -60.42
C THR A 194 -26.66 38.29 -61.52
N VAL A 195 -27.56 37.35 -61.22
CA VAL A 195 -28.61 36.89 -62.16
C VAL A 195 -29.58 38.03 -62.47
N ASP A 196 -30.05 38.77 -61.46
CA ASP A 196 -30.94 39.92 -61.64
C ASP A 196 -30.25 41.04 -62.44
N SER A 197 -28.96 41.29 -62.19
CA SER A 197 -28.17 42.25 -62.96
C SER A 197 -28.04 41.81 -64.42
N ALA A 198 -27.81 40.53 -64.69
CA ALA A 198 -27.75 40.01 -66.05
C ALA A 198 -29.09 40.17 -66.78
N ALA A 199 -30.22 39.90 -66.10
CA ALA A 199 -31.56 40.13 -66.64
C ALA A 199 -31.79 41.63 -66.96
N LYS A 200 -31.52 42.52 -66.01
CA LYS A 200 -31.65 43.98 -66.23
C LYS A 200 -30.72 44.50 -67.33
N SER A 201 -29.52 43.94 -67.48
CA SER A 201 -28.63 44.28 -68.60
C SER A 201 -29.21 43.83 -69.95
N GLN A 202 -29.90 42.69 -70.00
CA GLN A 202 -30.62 42.28 -71.21
C GLN A 202 -31.80 43.22 -71.52
N ASP A 203 -32.58 43.60 -70.50
CA ASP A 203 -33.68 44.56 -70.66
C ASP A 203 -33.17 45.94 -71.15
N LEU A 204 -32.05 46.41 -70.60
CA LEU A 204 -31.39 47.64 -71.05
C LEU A 204 -30.92 47.55 -72.51
N LEU A 205 -30.37 46.40 -72.92
CA LEU A 205 -29.98 46.16 -74.31
C LEU A 205 -31.20 46.17 -75.24
N GLU A 206 -32.31 45.60 -74.82
CA GLU A 206 -33.56 45.58 -75.57
C GLU A 206 -34.16 46.99 -75.70
N ALA A 207 -34.26 47.72 -74.59
CA ALA A 207 -34.70 49.12 -74.59
C ALA A 207 -33.79 50.01 -75.45
N THR A 208 -32.47 49.77 -75.43
CA THR A 208 -31.52 50.51 -76.28
C THR A 208 -31.70 50.16 -77.76
N ARG A 209 -32.01 48.90 -78.09
CA ARG A 209 -32.36 48.51 -79.46
C ARG A 209 -33.65 49.16 -79.91
N GLU A 210 -34.66 49.23 -79.06
CA GLU A 210 -35.93 49.90 -79.37
C GLU A 210 -35.72 51.41 -79.60
N VAL A 211 -34.91 52.07 -78.77
CA VAL A 211 -34.53 53.48 -78.99
C VAL A 211 -33.76 53.65 -80.30
N ARG A 212 -32.80 52.77 -80.60
CA ARG A 212 -32.08 52.77 -81.89
C ARG A 212 -33.03 52.60 -83.07
N ASP A 213 -33.98 51.67 -82.98
CA ASP A 213 -34.93 51.37 -84.05
C ASP A 213 -35.92 52.51 -84.23
N ASN A 214 -36.35 53.16 -83.14
CA ASN A 214 -37.14 54.39 -83.18
C ASN A 214 -36.36 55.57 -83.80
N ILE A 215 -35.07 55.72 -83.49
CA ILE A 215 -34.21 56.72 -84.15
C ILE A 215 -34.04 56.39 -85.64
N ALA A 216 -33.89 55.11 -86.00
CA ALA A 216 -33.81 54.68 -87.40
C ALA A 216 -35.12 54.94 -88.15
N ASN A 217 -36.27 54.73 -87.52
CA ASN A 217 -37.59 55.07 -88.07
C ASN A 217 -37.77 56.59 -88.23
N VAL A 218 -37.27 57.38 -87.29
CA VAL A 218 -37.23 58.85 -87.41
C VAL A 218 -36.30 59.27 -88.57
N ASP A 219 -35.09 58.71 -88.69
CA ASP A 219 -34.20 58.95 -89.85
C ASP A 219 -34.90 58.58 -91.16
N ASP A 220 -35.58 57.43 -91.24
CA ASP A 220 -36.36 57.02 -92.41
C ASP A 220 -37.56 57.94 -92.70
N GLN A 221 -38.22 58.48 -91.68
CA GLN A 221 -39.33 59.42 -91.84
C GLN A 221 -38.86 60.80 -92.31
N PHE A 222 -37.64 61.22 -91.94
CA PHE A 222 -37.01 62.48 -92.38
C PHE A 222 -36.10 62.31 -93.62
N ARG A 223 -35.79 61.08 -94.07
CA ARG A 223 -35.04 60.80 -95.31
C ARG A 223 -35.61 61.48 -96.56
N PRO A 224 -36.93 61.57 -96.78
CA PRO A 224 -37.49 62.26 -97.94
C PRO A 224 -37.18 63.77 -97.94
N ILE A 225 -37.02 64.38 -96.75
CA ILE A 225 -36.71 65.81 -96.59
C ILE A 225 -35.20 66.05 -96.71
N ARG A 226 -34.36 65.13 -96.18
CA ARG A 226 -32.90 65.23 -96.33
C ARG A 226 -32.42 64.98 -97.75
N ASN A 227 -33.05 64.07 -98.49
CA ASN A 227 -32.79 63.86 -99.92
C ASN A 227 -33.21 65.05 -100.80
N TYR A 228 -34.04 65.98 -100.30
CA TYR A 228 -34.44 67.19 -101.02
C TYR A 228 -33.41 68.34 -100.88
N PHE A 229 -32.49 68.26 -99.91
CA PHE A 229 -31.46 69.29 -99.64
C PHE A 229 -30.02 68.82 -99.89
N TYR A 230 -29.84 67.57 -100.34
CA TYR A 230 -28.55 67.03 -100.81
C TYR A 230 -28.76 66.18 -102.08
N TRP A 231 -29.07 66.84 -103.19
CA TRP A 231 -28.86 66.35 -104.57
C TRP A 231 -27.46 66.85 -105.00
N GLU A 232 -26.56 66.04 -105.60
CA GLU A 232 -26.31 65.93 -107.05
C GLU A 232 -24.92 65.26 -107.29
N PRO A 233 -24.52 64.99 -108.55
CA PRO A 233 -24.44 63.72 -109.28
C PRO A 233 -23.20 62.83 -109.01
N HIS A 234 -23.31 61.57 -109.47
CA HIS A 234 -22.35 60.45 -109.60
C HIS A 234 -22.31 59.43 -108.45
#